data_AF-A0A1G1UY06-F1
#
_entry.id   AF-A0A1G1UY06-F1
#
_cell.length_a   1.000
_cell.length_b   1.000
_cell.length_c   1.000
_cell.angle_alpha   90.00
_cell.angle_beta   90.00
_cell.angle_gamma   90.00
#
_symmetry.space_group_name_H-M   'P 1'
#
loop_
_entity.id
_entity.type
_entity.pdbx_description
1 polymer ?
#
loop_
_entity_poly.entity_id
_entity_poly.type
_entity_poly.pdbx_seq_one_letter_code
_entity_poly.pdbx_strand_id
1 'polypeptide(L)'
;MQTPTNINLCSRCKKQRIVVRTWKEIVINSTIIHTETACPDPDCQEIVDAQNNATHEKRVSSEENRAKTEEARKLKIRQNLTLGRARR
;
A
#
# COMPACT_ATOMS: atom_id res chain seq x y z
N MET A 1 9.97 -8.93 29.98
CA MET A 1 10.57 -8.61 28.67
C MET A 1 10.00 -9.61 27.67
N GLN A 2 9.20 -9.18 26.69
CA GLN A 2 8.53 -10.08 25.76
C GLN A 2 9.44 -10.33 24.55
N THR A 3 9.94 -11.55 24.41
CA THR A 3 10.62 -12.03 23.20
C THR A 3 9.65 -12.90 22.40
N PRO A 4 9.21 -12.49 21.20
CA PRO A 4 8.55 -13.43 20.30
C PRO A 4 9.63 -14.16 19.52
N THR A 5 9.94 -15.39 19.91
CA THR A 5 10.60 -16.37 19.03
C THR A 5 9.61 -16.84 17.97
N ASN A 6 9.13 -15.90 17.14
CA ASN A 6 8.56 -16.22 15.85
C ASN A 6 9.68 -15.99 14.83
N ILE A 7 10.22 -17.07 14.29
CA ILE A 7 11.36 -17.00 13.39
C ILE A 7 10.86 -16.40 12.07
N ASN A 8 10.98 -15.08 11.94
CA ASN A 8 10.60 -14.36 10.73
C ASN A 8 11.67 -14.57 9.66
N LEU A 9 11.57 -15.68 8.93
CA LEU A 9 12.50 -16.04 7.87
C LEU A 9 12.16 -15.32 6.57
N CYS A 10 13.19 -14.87 5.86
CA CYS A 10 13.04 -14.41 4.51
C CYS A 10 12.53 -15.56 3.62
N SER A 11 11.41 -15.35 2.92
CA SER A 11 10.83 -16.34 2.03
C SER A 11 11.79 -16.76 0.91
N ARG A 12 12.66 -15.83 0.47
CA ARG A 12 13.62 -15.98 -0.62
C ARG A 12 14.91 -16.69 -0.19
N CYS A 13 15.66 -16.10 0.73
CA CYS A 13 16.99 -16.62 1.13
C CYS A 13 16.99 -17.44 2.42
N LYS A 14 15.84 -17.58 3.10
CA LYS A 14 15.68 -18.32 4.38
C LYS A 14 16.51 -17.78 5.55
N LYS A 15 17.19 -16.64 5.41
CA LYS A 15 17.86 -15.96 6.52
C LYS A 15 16.83 -15.29 7.43
N GLN A 16 17.12 -15.20 8.73
CA GLN A 16 16.27 -14.50 9.68
C GLN A 16 16.26 -12.99 9.38
N ARG A 17 15.07 -12.40 9.25
CA ARG A 17 14.90 -10.96 9.07
C ARG A 17 15.28 -10.21 10.35
N ILE A 18 15.87 -9.03 10.17
CA ILE A 18 16.25 -8.12 11.25
C ILE A 18 15.20 -7.04 11.42
N VAL A 19 14.98 -6.59 12.66
CA VAL A 19 14.08 -5.46 12.94
C VAL A 19 14.82 -4.17 12.58
N VAL A 20 14.24 -3.39 11.67
CA VAL A 20 14.80 -2.10 11.24
C VAL A 20 14.26 -0.99 12.11
N ARG A 21 12.95 -1.00 12.36
CA ARG A 21 12.28 0.05 13.10
C ARG A 21 11.05 -0.50 13.80
N THR A 22 10.77 0.04 14.98
CA THR A 22 9.49 -0.15 15.66
C THR A 22 8.94 1.21 16.01
N TRP A 23 7.66 1.47 15.72
CA TRP A 23 6.99 2.70 16.14
C TRP A 23 5.59 2.40 16.64
N LYS A 24 5.08 3.31 17.47
CA LYS A 24 3.73 3.24 18.01
C LYS A 24 2.89 4.30 17.32
N GLU A 25 1.74 3.88 16.83
CA GLU A 25 0.73 4.76 16.27
C GLU A 25 -0.50 4.68 17.17
N ILE A 26 -0.96 5.84 17.67
CA ILE A 26 -2.15 5.91 18.52
C ILE A 26 -3.32 6.28 17.62
N VAL A 27 -4.27 5.36 17.48
CA VAL A 27 -5.48 5.57 16.69
C VAL A 27 -6.69 5.52 17.61
N ILE A 28 -7.31 6.68 17.80
CA ILE A 28 -8.51 6.93 18.62
C ILE A 28 -8.27 6.49 20.08
N ASN A 29 -8.54 5.22 20.40
CA ASN A 29 -8.40 4.64 21.74
C ASN A 29 -7.46 3.40 21.76
N SER A 30 -6.78 3.13 20.65
CA SER A 30 -5.94 1.95 20.48
C SER A 30 -4.50 2.34 20.17
N THR A 31 -3.54 1.56 20.67
CA THR A 31 -2.12 1.71 20.32
C THR A 31 -1.73 0.59 19.37
N ILE A 32 -1.39 0.94 18.15
CA ILE A 32 -0.87 0.02 17.13
C ILE A 32 0.65 0.05 17.23
N ILE A 33 1.27 -1.13 17.37
CA ILE A 33 2.74 -1.26 17.38
C ILE A 33 3.15 -1.80 16.02
N HIS A 34 3.77 -0.95 15.21
CA HIS A 34 4.32 -1.31 13.93
C HIS A 34 5.77 -1.78 14.11
N THR A 35 6.10 -2.92 13.51
CA THR A 35 7.48 -3.44 13.48
C THR A 35 7.86 -3.69 12.02
N GLU A 36 8.82 -2.92 11.54
CA GLU A 36 9.38 -3.06 10.21
C GLU A 36 10.61 -3.97 10.26
N THR A 37 10.70 -4.88 9.29
CA THR A 37 11.75 -5.89 9.23
C THR A 37 12.34 -5.98 7.83
N ALA A 38 13.65 -6.15 7.73
CA ALA A 38 14.37 -6.29 6.47
C ALA A 38 15.18 -7.59 6.45
N CYS A 39 15.49 -8.06 5.25
CA CYS A 39 16.45 -9.14 5.05
C CYS A 39 17.86 -8.62 5.38
N PRO A 40 18.69 -9.39 6.12
CA PRO A 40 20.08 -9.00 6.39
C PRO A 40 21.00 -9.06 5.16
N ASP A 41 20.52 -9.65 4.07
CA ASP A 41 21.25 -9.79 2.82
C ASP A 41 20.82 -8.68 1.85
N PRO A 42 21.71 -7.73 1.50
CA PRO A 42 21.36 -6.55 0.73
C PRO A 42 20.89 -6.89 -0.68
N ASP A 43 21.54 -7.84 -1.36
CA ASP A 43 21.15 -8.27 -2.70
C ASP A 43 19.77 -8.92 -2.67
N CYS A 44 19.51 -9.73 -1.63
CA CYS A 44 18.19 -10.32 -1.43
C CYS A 44 17.12 -9.26 -1.12
N GLN A 45 17.48 -8.24 -0.35
CA GLN A 45 16.56 -7.17 0.05
C GLN A 45 16.21 -6.27 -1.15
N GLU A 46 17.19 -5.90 -1.96
CA GLU A 46 17.01 -5.09 -3.17
C GLU A 46 16.01 -5.72 -4.14
N ILE A 47 16.09 -7.04 -4.34
CA ILE A 47 15.14 -7.75 -5.21
C ILE A 47 13.71 -7.68 -4.66
N VAL A 48 13.55 -7.83 -3.34
CA VAL A 48 12.24 -7.73 -2.68
C VAL A 48 11.70 -6.30 -2.79
N ASP A 49 12.55 -5.31 -2.61
CA ASP A 49 12.16 -3.90 -2.69
C ASP A 49 11.78 -3.50 -4.11
N ALA A 50 12.50 -3.98 -5.12
CA ALA A 50 12.13 -3.81 -6.52
C ALA A 50 10.74 -4.42 -6.83
N GLN A 51 10.46 -5.61 -6.32
CA GLN A 51 9.15 -6.25 -6.47
C GLN A 51 8.02 -5.50 -5.76
N ASN A 52 8.30 -4.99 -4.55
CA ASN A 52 7.36 -4.20 -3.77
C ASN A 52 7.04 -2.89 -4.48
N ASN A 53 8.06 -2.19 -5.01
CA ASN A 53 7.89 -0.94 -5.76
C ASN A 53 7.08 -1.16 -7.04
N ALA A 54 7.42 -2.18 -7.84
CA ALA A 54 6.65 -2.50 -9.04
C ALA A 54 5.18 -2.83 -8.73
N THR A 55 4.91 -3.49 -7.59
CA THR A 55 3.55 -3.79 -7.16
C THR A 55 2.83 -2.52 -6.67
N HIS A 56 3.54 -1.66 -5.96
CA HIS A 56 3.03 -0.38 -5.48
C HIS A 56 2.63 0.53 -6.66
N GLU A 57 3.51 0.72 -7.63
CA GLU A 57 3.24 1.53 -8.84
C GLU A 57 2.02 1.03 -9.61
N LYS A 58 1.87 -0.29 -9.75
CA LYS A 58 0.68 -0.90 -10.37
C LYS A 58 -0.60 -0.58 -9.60
N ARG A 59 -0.55 -0.61 -8.26
CA ARG A 59 -1.70 -0.24 -7.43
C ARG A 59 -2.05 1.23 -7.58
N VAL A 60 -1.08 2.13 -7.47
CA VAL A 60 -1.28 3.58 -7.60
C VAL A 60 -1.87 3.91 -8.97
N SER A 61 -1.26 3.44 -10.06
CA SER A 61 -1.77 3.68 -11.41
C SER A 61 -3.18 3.13 -11.63
N SER A 62 -3.49 1.95 -11.07
CA SER A 62 -4.84 1.39 -11.12
C SER A 62 -5.85 2.25 -10.36
N GLU A 63 -5.49 2.76 -9.18
CA GLU A 63 -6.34 3.64 -8.39
C GLU A 63 -6.59 4.98 -9.09
N GLU A 64 -5.55 5.59 -9.66
CA GLU A 64 -5.67 6.81 -10.46
C GLU A 64 -6.60 6.64 -11.67
N ASN A 65 -6.46 5.52 -12.39
CA ASN A 65 -7.31 5.23 -13.54
C ASN A 65 -8.76 5.02 -13.14
N ARG A 66 -9.01 4.38 -11.99
CA ARG A 66 -10.36 4.22 -11.43
C ARG A 66 -10.96 5.58 -11.04
N ALA A 67 -10.19 6.44 -10.38
CA ALA A 67 -10.63 7.78 -10.02
C ALA A 67 -10.98 8.64 -11.25
N LYS A 68 -10.11 8.65 -12.28
CA LYS A 68 -10.35 9.37 -13.55
C LYS A 68 -11.62 8.87 -14.25
N THR A 69 -11.83 7.55 -14.28
CA THR A 69 -13.01 6.95 -14.91
C THR A 69 -14.28 7.33 -14.16
N GLU A 70 -14.25 7.33 -12.83
CA GLU A 70 -15.37 7.75 -12.01
C GLU A 70 -15.70 9.23 -12.20
N GLU A 71 -14.69 10.09 -12.26
CA GLU A 71 -14.87 11.52 -12.52
C GLU A 71 -15.47 11.78 -13.90
N ALA A 72 -14.95 11.13 -14.95
CA ALA A 72 -15.49 11.23 -16.30
C ALA A 72 -16.95 10.75 -16.37
N ARG A 73 -17.31 9.71 -15.62
CA ARG A 73 -18.69 9.24 -15.48
C ARG A 73 -19.58 10.30 -14.82
N LYS A 74 -19.14 10.89 -13.70
CA LYS A 74 -19.86 11.96 -13.00
C LYS A 74 -20.05 13.19 -13.88
N LEU A 75 -19.03 13.57 -14.65
CA LEU A 75 -19.10 14.71 -15.57
C LEU A 75 -20.13 14.47 -16.68
N LYS A 76 -20.14 13.28 -17.30
CA LYS A 76 -21.14 12.92 -18.32
C LYS A 76 -22.57 12.97 -17.75
N ILE A 77 -22.78 12.43 -16.55
CA ILE A 77 -24.08 12.49 -15.88
C ILE A 77 -24.49 13.96 -15.65
N ARG A 78 -23.58 14.80 -15.17
CA ARG A 78 -23.82 16.24 -14.96
C ARG A 78 -24.17 16.95 -16.27
N GLN A 79 -23.41 16.73 -17.34
CA GLN A 79 -23.65 17.32 -18.67
C GLN A 79 -25.01 16.90 -19.24
N ASN A 80 -25.37 15.61 -19.11
CA ASN A 80 -26.66 15.10 -19.56
C ASN A 80 -27.83 15.70 -18.76
N LEU A 81 -27.67 15.89 -17.45
CA LEU A 81 -28.65 16.58 -16.62
C LEU A 81 -28.83 18.04 -17.05
N THR A 82 -27.75 18.76 -17.37
CA THR A 82 -27.83 20.15 -17.84
C THR A 82 -28.48 20.26 -19.23
N LEU A 83 -28.13 19.37 -20.16
CA LEU A 83 -28.68 19.35 -21.51
C LEU A 83 -30.16 18.91 -21.53
N GLY A 84 -30.54 17.97 -20.66
CA GLY A 84 -31.94 17.55 -20.50
C GLY A 84 -32.83 18.59 -19.81
N ARG A 85 -32.24 19.54 -19.07
CA ARG A 85 -32.95 20.70 -18.50
C ARG A 85 -33.13 21.84 -19.49
N ALA A 86 -32.29 21.93 -20.52
CA ALA A 86 -32.36 22.96 -21.58
C ALA A 86 -33.34 22.62 -22.73
N ARG A 87 -33.91 21.41 -22.77
CA ARG A 87 -34.88 20.96 -23.78
C ARG A 87 -36.34 20.94 -23.30
N ARG A 88 -36.64 21.54 -22.15
CA ARG A 88 -37.99 21.68 -21.59
C ARG A 88 -38.37 23.14 -21.43
#